data_AF-A0A421EB10-F1
#
_entry.id   AF-A0A421EB10-F1
#
_cell.length_a   1.000
_cell.length_b   1.000
_cell.length_c   1.000
_cell.angle_alpha   90.00
_cell.angle_beta   90.00
_cell.angle_gamma   90.00
#
_symmetry.space_group_name_H-M   'P 1'
#
loop_
_entity.id
_entity.type
_entity.pdbx_description
1 polymer ?
#
loop_
_entity_poly.entity_id
_entity_poly.type
_entity_poly.pdbx_seq_one_letter_code
_entity_poly.pdbx_strand_id
1 'polypeptide(L)'
;MVALRPLQVTLDDVCFCHWPVSEAAVRSAVPDWLTVETADGDAWVSAVVATVDRVETFGIEVAGPSELLTVRTYVRGPTGQRGVCVLGLFGDDRRTATAVSELFRITVGDAVPRTLSTADRRRVLDAGERRLFECRYTSGGEPVAIPPDSLAAFLVDRQRYFTTGRFGTHLVGSVGHDPWRLDRVDATVTGSVLSIVDISAPNSDPLVHHSPALRVSVAPPVPPEP
;
A
#
# COMPACT_ATOMS: atom_id res chain seq x y z
N MET A 1 -24.01 -19.38 1.55
CA MET A 1 -22.82 -18.53 1.32
C MET A 1 -21.88 -18.70 2.50
N VAL A 2 -20.70 -19.28 2.29
CA VAL A 2 -19.64 -19.19 3.30
C VAL A 2 -19.12 -17.76 3.22
N ALA A 3 -19.48 -16.90 4.18
CA ALA A 3 -18.85 -15.59 4.28
C ALA A 3 -17.37 -15.84 4.62
N LEU A 4 -16.49 -15.63 3.63
CA LEU A 4 -15.06 -15.70 3.88
C LEU A 4 -14.73 -14.60 4.89
N ARG A 5 -14.19 -14.99 6.05
CA ARG A 5 -13.86 -14.06 7.12
C ARG A 5 -12.67 -13.19 6.71
N PRO A 6 -12.62 -11.92 7.16
CA PRO A 6 -11.48 -11.06 6.88
C PRO A 6 -10.20 -11.60 7.53
N LEU A 7 -9.09 -11.47 6.82
CA LEU A 7 -7.75 -11.70 7.36
C LEU A 7 -7.43 -10.57 8.33
N GLN A 8 -6.93 -10.91 9.53
CA GLN A 8 -6.43 -9.92 10.48
C GLN A 8 -4.92 -9.84 10.31
N VAL A 9 -4.41 -8.63 10.23
CA VAL A 9 -3.00 -8.32 10.00
C VAL A 9 -2.58 -7.29 11.03
N THR A 10 -1.55 -7.59 11.82
CA THR A 10 -0.89 -6.58 12.65
C THR A 10 0.27 -6.01 11.85
N LEU A 11 0.20 -4.73 11.53
CA LEU A 11 1.27 -4.00 10.85
C LEU A 11 2.04 -3.19 11.90
N ASP A 12 3.35 -3.30 11.87
CA ASP A 12 4.28 -2.51 12.66
C ASP A 12 5.17 -1.66 11.73
N ASP A 13 5.57 -0.49 12.24
CA ASP A 13 6.49 0.48 11.62
C ASP A 13 6.18 0.68 10.13
N VAL A 14 5.03 1.27 9.87
CA VAL A 14 4.52 1.49 8.52
C VAL A 14 5.11 2.78 7.96
N CYS A 15 5.90 2.65 6.90
CA CYS A 15 6.46 3.76 6.14
C CYS A 15 5.67 3.96 4.85
N PHE A 16 5.14 5.16 4.66
CA PHE A 16 4.49 5.58 3.44
C PHE A 16 5.36 6.58 2.70
N CYS A 17 5.67 6.33 1.44
CA CYS A 17 6.30 7.30 0.54
C CYS A 17 5.32 7.61 -0.58
N HIS A 18 4.96 8.89 -0.74
CA HIS A 18 3.92 9.35 -1.66
C HIS A 18 4.53 10.28 -2.71
N TRP A 19 4.31 9.97 -3.99
CA TRP A 19 4.74 10.80 -5.11
C TRP A 19 3.52 11.38 -5.83
N PRO A 20 3.48 12.72 -6.06
CA PRO A 20 2.55 13.29 -7.01
C PRO A 20 2.98 12.89 -8.43
N VAL A 21 2.02 12.47 -9.23
CA VAL A 21 2.25 12.03 -10.61
C VAL A 21 1.11 12.53 -11.50
N SER A 22 1.36 12.60 -12.81
CA SER A 22 0.31 12.98 -13.75
C SER A 22 -0.84 11.96 -13.74
N GLU A 23 -2.07 12.44 -13.78
CA GLU A 23 -3.26 11.59 -13.88
C GLU A 23 -3.19 10.64 -15.08
N ALA A 24 -2.68 11.11 -16.22
CA ALA A 24 -2.54 10.30 -17.44
C ALA A 24 -1.64 9.06 -17.26
N ALA A 25 -0.54 9.20 -16.49
CA ALA A 25 0.34 8.08 -16.20
C ALA A 25 -0.37 7.02 -15.35
N VAL A 26 -1.10 7.45 -14.32
CA VAL A 26 -1.87 6.54 -13.46
C VAL A 26 -3.01 5.88 -14.21
N ARG A 27 -3.72 6.64 -15.06
CA ARG A 27 -4.85 6.14 -15.86
C ARG A 27 -4.46 4.98 -16.77
N SER A 28 -3.22 4.96 -17.24
CA SER A 28 -2.70 3.88 -18.08
C SER A 28 -2.34 2.62 -17.28
N ALA A 29 -2.14 2.74 -15.97
CA ALA A 29 -1.75 1.66 -15.07
C ALA A 29 -2.92 1.03 -14.30
N VAL A 30 -4.09 1.67 -14.30
CA VAL A 30 -5.29 1.18 -13.60
C VAL A 30 -6.32 0.57 -14.56
N PRO A 31 -7.16 -0.38 -14.10
CA PRO A 31 -8.30 -0.85 -14.87
C PRO A 31 -9.22 0.27 -15.36
N ASP A 32 -9.75 0.13 -16.58
CA ASP A 32 -10.60 1.12 -17.27
C ASP A 32 -11.94 1.39 -16.59
N TRP A 33 -12.44 0.45 -15.79
CA TRP A 33 -13.65 0.60 -14.98
C TRP A 33 -13.48 1.46 -13.72
N LEU A 34 -12.25 1.93 -13.46
CA LEU A 34 -11.91 2.78 -12.33
C LEU A 34 -11.59 4.20 -12.79
N THR A 35 -12.01 5.18 -11.98
CA THR A 35 -11.65 6.58 -12.20
C THR A 35 -10.50 6.96 -11.26
N VAL A 36 -9.43 7.55 -11.79
CA VAL A 36 -8.30 8.04 -10.96
C VAL A 36 -8.78 9.18 -10.07
N GLU A 37 -8.39 9.16 -8.79
CA GLU A 37 -8.60 10.29 -7.90
C GLU A 37 -7.38 11.20 -7.84
N THR A 38 -7.64 12.50 -7.79
CA THR A 38 -6.64 13.54 -7.59
C THR A 38 -6.84 14.25 -6.26
N ALA A 39 -5.74 14.74 -5.69
CA ALA A 39 -5.72 15.67 -4.57
C ALA A 39 -4.71 16.77 -4.87
N ASP A 40 -5.08 18.01 -4.57
CA ASP A 40 -4.28 19.21 -4.88
C ASP A 40 -3.88 19.33 -6.36
N GLY A 41 -4.71 18.78 -7.26
CA GLY A 41 -4.51 18.81 -8.71
C GLY A 41 -3.69 17.65 -9.28
N ASP A 42 -3.06 16.84 -8.43
CA ASP A 42 -2.23 15.70 -8.85
C ASP A 42 -2.89 14.36 -8.54
N ALA A 43 -2.58 13.34 -9.36
CA ALA A 43 -2.79 11.96 -8.96
C ALA A 43 -1.61 11.52 -8.08
N TRP A 44 -1.80 10.45 -7.30
CA TRP A 44 -0.79 10.02 -6.34
C TRP A 44 -0.51 8.52 -6.43
N VAL A 45 0.76 8.16 -6.30
CA VAL A 45 1.22 6.78 -6.15
C VAL A 45 2.03 6.68 -4.88
N SER A 46 1.81 5.60 -4.13
CA SER A 46 2.43 5.41 -2.84
C SER A 46 3.10 4.05 -2.73
N ALA A 47 4.34 4.05 -2.24
CA ALA A 47 4.96 2.87 -1.67
C ALA A 47 4.57 2.78 -0.19
N VAL A 48 4.04 1.64 0.24
CA VAL A 48 3.77 1.37 1.65
C VAL A 48 4.59 0.18 2.05
N VAL A 49 5.58 0.40 2.91
CA VAL A 49 6.44 -0.63 3.47
C VAL A 49 6.03 -0.86 4.91
N ALA A 50 5.68 -2.08 5.26
CA ALA A 50 5.25 -2.44 6.60
C ALA A 50 5.89 -3.75 7.04
N THR A 51 6.26 -3.81 8.31
CA THR A 51 6.57 -5.08 8.96
C THR A 51 5.23 -5.72 9.35
N VAL A 52 4.90 -6.83 8.72
CA VAL A 52 3.74 -7.65 9.06
C VAL A 52 4.13 -8.54 10.24
N ASP A 53 3.80 -8.15 11.46
CA ASP A 53 4.13 -8.93 12.67
C ASP A 53 3.40 -10.28 12.69
N ARG A 54 2.09 -10.25 12.39
CA ARG A 54 1.24 -11.44 12.40
C ARG A 54 0.15 -11.36 11.36
N VAL A 55 -0.07 -12.46 10.64
CA VAL A 55 -1.29 -12.70 9.84
C VAL A 55 -2.11 -13.80 10.49
N GLU A 56 -3.38 -13.51 10.79
CA GLU A 56 -4.30 -14.45 11.43
C GLU A 56 -5.53 -14.72 10.55
N THR A 57 -5.92 -16.00 10.49
CA THR A 57 -7.22 -16.43 9.96
C THR A 57 -7.91 -17.32 10.98
N PHE A 58 -9.16 -17.03 11.32
CA PHE A 58 -9.91 -17.75 12.38
C PHE A 58 -9.16 -17.86 13.73
N GLY A 59 -8.31 -16.88 14.07
CA GLY A 59 -7.49 -16.89 15.28
C GLY A 59 -6.28 -17.82 15.22
N ILE A 60 -5.98 -18.37 14.03
CA ILE A 60 -4.80 -19.19 13.77
C ILE A 60 -3.80 -18.30 13.03
N GLU A 61 -2.59 -18.19 13.59
CA GLU A 61 -1.46 -17.54 12.92
C GLU A 61 -1.05 -18.37 11.71
N VAL A 62 -1.09 -17.75 10.52
CA VAL A 62 -0.77 -18.40 9.24
C VAL A 62 0.53 -17.93 8.63
N ALA A 63 1.02 -16.77 9.07
CA ALA A 63 2.33 -16.25 8.72
C ALA A 63 2.87 -15.33 9.83
N GLY A 64 4.20 -15.33 9.99
CA GLY A 64 4.93 -14.58 11.02
C GLY A 64 5.58 -13.29 10.49
N PRO A 65 6.56 -12.73 11.24
CA PRO A 65 7.13 -11.42 10.93
C PRO A 65 7.78 -11.43 9.56
N SER A 66 7.28 -10.55 8.68
CA SER A 66 7.75 -10.40 7.30
C SER A 66 7.67 -8.94 6.86
N GLU A 67 8.44 -8.59 5.85
CA GLU A 67 8.39 -7.27 5.22
C GLU A 67 7.51 -7.33 3.98
N LEU A 68 6.57 -6.39 3.89
CA LEU A 68 5.69 -6.25 2.75
C LEU A 68 5.80 -4.84 2.18
N LEU A 69 5.98 -4.75 0.86
CA LEU A 69 5.89 -3.49 0.13
C LEU A 69 4.75 -3.55 -0.87
N THR A 70 3.84 -2.59 -0.77
CA THR A 70 2.80 -2.37 -1.80
C THR A 70 3.04 -1.07 -2.52
N VAL A 71 2.87 -1.08 -3.83
CA VAL A 71 2.78 0.14 -4.65
C VAL A 71 1.31 0.31 -5.01
N ARG A 72 0.71 1.42 -4.62
CA ARG A 72 -0.73 1.64 -4.79
C ARG A 72 -1.05 3.05 -5.27
N THR A 73 -2.18 3.20 -5.93
CA THR A 73 -2.75 4.49 -6.33
C THR A 73 -4.19 4.62 -5.85
N TYR A 74 -4.81 5.78 -6.06
CA TYR A 74 -6.11 6.16 -5.50
C TYR A 74 -7.15 6.30 -6.59
N VAL A 75 -8.29 5.66 -6.40
CA VAL A 75 -9.32 5.50 -7.43
C VAL A 75 -10.72 5.55 -6.84
N ARG A 76 -11.71 5.79 -7.70
CA ARG A 76 -13.14 5.62 -7.45
C ARG A 76 -13.69 4.47 -8.26
N GLY A 77 -14.51 3.66 -7.60
CA GLY A 77 -15.33 2.65 -8.24
C GLY A 77 -16.55 3.26 -8.96
N PRO A 78 -17.29 2.45 -9.75
CA PRO A 78 -18.42 2.91 -10.56
C PRO A 78 -19.56 3.55 -9.76
N THR A 79 -19.76 3.15 -8.50
CA THR A 79 -20.79 3.74 -7.63
C THR A 79 -20.22 4.81 -6.68
N GLY A 80 -19.02 5.32 -6.99
CA GLY A 80 -18.40 6.46 -6.32
C GLY A 80 -17.63 6.13 -5.05
N GLN A 81 -17.51 4.86 -4.64
CA GLN A 81 -16.71 4.53 -3.46
C GLN A 81 -15.24 4.80 -3.74
N ARG A 82 -14.56 5.37 -2.74
CA ARG A 82 -13.15 5.75 -2.80
C ARG A 82 -12.29 4.62 -2.25
N GLY A 83 -11.16 4.35 -2.89
CA GLY A 83 -10.29 3.27 -2.46
C GLY A 83 -8.93 3.30 -3.14
N VAL A 84 -8.21 2.18 -3.02
CA VAL A 84 -6.91 2.00 -3.65
C VAL A 84 -6.95 0.95 -4.75
N CYS A 85 -6.07 1.11 -5.74
CA CYS A 85 -5.70 0.06 -6.67
C CYS A 85 -4.22 -0.29 -6.42
N VAL A 86 -3.94 -1.55 -6.13
CA VAL A 86 -2.55 -2.02 -5.93
C VAL A 86 -1.95 -2.29 -7.31
N LEU A 87 -0.85 -1.62 -7.61
CA LEU A 87 -0.10 -1.70 -8.85
C LEU A 87 1.12 -2.63 -8.75
N GLY A 88 1.61 -2.87 -7.53
CA GLY A 88 2.74 -3.76 -7.27
C GLY A 88 2.71 -4.31 -5.85
N LEU A 89 3.21 -5.53 -5.68
CA LEU A 89 3.28 -6.22 -4.40
C LEU A 89 4.60 -6.99 -4.30
N PHE A 90 5.33 -6.78 -3.21
CA PHE A 90 6.61 -7.42 -2.94
C PHE A 90 6.65 -7.88 -1.48
N GLY A 91 7.27 -9.01 -1.21
CA GLY A 91 7.40 -9.54 0.15
C GLY A 91 8.63 -10.44 0.28
N ASP A 92 9.23 -10.45 1.47
CA ASP A 92 10.37 -11.31 1.78
C ASP A 92 9.97 -12.74 2.15
N ASP A 93 8.79 -12.90 2.75
CA ASP A 93 8.16 -14.19 3.01
C ASP A 93 7.11 -14.52 1.94
N ARG A 94 7.29 -15.67 1.28
CA ARG A 94 6.41 -16.12 0.20
C ARG A 94 4.99 -16.43 0.68
N ARG A 95 4.79 -16.89 1.92
CA ARG A 95 3.44 -17.25 2.40
C ARG A 95 2.61 -16.00 2.62
N THR A 96 3.16 -15.00 3.30
CA THR A 96 2.55 -13.69 3.49
C THR A 96 2.28 -13.02 2.15
N ALA A 97 3.30 -12.95 1.28
CA ALA A 97 3.14 -12.33 -0.03
C ALA A 97 2.04 -13.00 -0.87
N THR A 98 1.98 -14.34 -0.87
CA THR A 98 0.94 -15.09 -1.61
C THR A 98 -0.46 -14.87 -1.01
N ALA A 99 -0.60 -14.85 0.32
CA ALA A 99 -1.88 -14.60 0.96
C ALA A 99 -2.42 -13.20 0.60
N VAL A 100 -1.54 -12.20 0.59
CA VAL A 100 -1.87 -10.82 0.22
C VAL A 100 -2.13 -10.70 -1.30
N SER A 101 -1.38 -11.42 -2.13
CA SER A 101 -1.53 -11.40 -3.59
C SER A 101 -2.90 -11.94 -4.02
N GLU A 102 -3.40 -12.97 -3.34
CA GLU A 102 -4.74 -13.52 -3.59
C GLU A 102 -5.88 -12.54 -3.25
N LEU A 103 -5.70 -11.69 -2.24
CA LEU A 103 -6.65 -10.62 -1.91
C LEU A 103 -6.68 -9.56 -3.01
N PHE A 104 -5.51 -9.07 -3.42
CA PHE A 104 -5.40 -7.98 -4.40
C PHE A 104 -5.45 -8.45 -5.86
N ARG A 105 -5.50 -9.77 -6.12
CA ARG A 105 -5.44 -10.38 -7.46
C ARG A 105 -4.27 -9.88 -8.31
N ILE A 106 -3.12 -9.75 -7.67
CA ILE A 106 -1.88 -9.26 -8.30
C ILE A 106 -0.79 -10.33 -8.23
N THR A 107 0.16 -10.32 -9.16
CA THR A 107 1.36 -11.15 -9.08
C THR A 107 2.38 -10.54 -8.11
N VAL A 108 2.97 -11.37 -7.26
CA VAL A 108 4.08 -10.94 -6.40
C VAL A 108 5.32 -10.71 -7.26
N GLY A 109 5.92 -9.54 -7.18
CA GLY A 109 7.15 -9.21 -7.89
C GLY A 109 8.38 -9.88 -7.27
N ASP A 110 9.46 -9.99 -8.06
CA ASP A 110 10.67 -10.73 -7.66
C ASP A 110 11.62 -9.94 -6.74
N ALA A 111 11.40 -8.64 -6.58
CA ALA A 111 12.21 -7.82 -5.68
C ALA A 111 11.81 -8.05 -4.21
N VAL A 112 12.79 -7.96 -3.31
CA VAL A 112 12.64 -8.31 -1.90
C VAL A 112 12.70 -7.06 -1.04
N PRO A 113 11.61 -6.71 -0.31
CA PRO A 113 11.64 -5.62 0.65
C PRO A 113 12.42 -6.01 1.90
N ARG A 114 13.13 -5.07 2.51
CA ARG A 114 13.81 -5.28 3.79
C ARG A 114 13.76 -4.04 4.67
N THR A 115 13.73 -4.30 5.98
CA THR A 115 14.04 -3.30 7.00
C THR A 115 15.45 -3.50 7.50
N LEU A 116 16.27 -2.44 7.41
CA LEU A 116 17.62 -2.46 7.96
C LEU A 116 17.63 -1.68 9.28
N SER A 117 18.07 -2.34 10.36
CA SER A 117 18.20 -1.73 11.67
C SER A 117 19.51 -0.95 11.76
N THR A 118 19.46 0.35 11.47
CA THR A 118 20.57 1.29 11.61
C THR A 118 20.22 2.36 12.67
N ALA A 119 21.12 3.32 12.93
CA ALA A 119 20.80 4.46 13.79
C ALA A 119 19.58 5.26 13.27
N ASP A 120 19.35 5.21 11.96
CA ASP A 120 18.12 5.58 11.27
C ASP A 120 17.34 4.35 10.81
N ARG A 121 16.05 4.50 10.56
CA ARG A 121 15.24 3.49 9.90
C ARG A 121 15.53 3.51 8.40
N ARG A 122 15.71 2.32 7.81
CA ARG A 122 15.87 2.16 6.37
C ARG A 122 14.95 1.09 5.83
N ARG A 123 14.10 1.50 4.88
CA ARG A 123 13.20 0.63 4.11
C ARG A 123 13.75 0.49 2.71
N VAL A 124 13.96 -0.73 2.26
CA VAL A 124 14.63 -0.98 0.98
C VAL A 124 13.84 -1.98 0.14
N LEU A 125 14.02 -1.92 -1.18
CA LEU A 125 13.55 -2.92 -2.13
C LEU A 125 14.72 -3.31 -3.05
N ASP A 126 15.08 -4.59 -3.03
CA ASP A 126 16.25 -5.11 -3.72
C ASP A 126 15.88 -6.15 -4.78
N ALA A 127 16.43 -6.04 -5.99
CA ALA A 127 16.36 -7.07 -7.02
C ALA A 127 17.74 -7.70 -7.19
N GLY A 128 17.96 -8.83 -6.51
CA GLY A 128 19.29 -9.44 -6.41
C GLY A 128 20.27 -8.49 -5.71
N GLU A 129 21.35 -8.13 -6.39
CA GLU A 129 22.37 -7.18 -5.88
C GLU A 129 22.02 -5.70 -6.14
N ARG A 130 20.95 -5.43 -6.89
CA ARG A 130 20.56 -4.07 -7.27
C ARG A 130 19.52 -3.50 -6.29
N ARG A 131 19.86 -2.38 -5.66
CA ARG A 131 18.92 -1.53 -4.89
C ARG A 131 17.99 -0.78 -5.85
N LEU A 132 16.70 -1.09 -5.81
CA LEU A 132 15.68 -0.40 -6.62
C LEU A 132 15.10 0.82 -5.91
N PHE A 133 14.96 0.74 -4.59
CA PHE A 133 14.42 1.80 -3.75
C PHE A 133 15.02 1.72 -2.35
N GLU A 134 15.30 2.88 -1.76
CA GLU A 134 15.63 3.05 -0.35
C GLU A 134 14.96 4.32 0.19
N CYS A 135 14.27 4.20 1.32
CA CYS A 135 13.81 5.32 2.13
C CYS A 135 14.51 5.25 3.49
N ARG A 136 15.22 6.33 3.84
CA ARG A 136 15.95 6.49 5.10
C ARG A 136 15.34 7.64 5.88
N TYR A 137 14.89 7.37 7.10
CA TYR A 137 14.23 8.37 7.96
C TYR A 137 14.55 8.12 9.43
N THR A 138 14.31 9.14 10.26
CA THR A 138 14.32 9.01 11.72
C THR A 138 12.91 9.21 12.25
N SER A 139 12.37 8.20 12.94
CA SER A 139 11.11 8.32 13.67
C SER A 139 11.38 8.94 15.03
N GLY A 140 10.99 10.20 15.23
CA GLY A 140 11.21 10.92 16.50
C GLY A 140 10.03 11.77 16.95
N GLY A 141 9.02 11.98 16.10
CA GLY A 141 7.81 12.70 16.44
C GLY A 141 6.78 11.80 17.12
N GLU A 142 5.79 12.43 17.76
CA GLU A 142 4.61 11.75 18.31
C GLU A 142 3.55 11.63 17.21
N PRO A 143 3.13 10.42 16.82
CA PRO A 143 2.13 10.24 15.77
C PRO A 143 0.80 10.91 16.13
N VAL A 144 0.39 11.86 15.30
CA VAL A 144 -0.83 12.65 15.50
C VAL A 144 -2.01 12.06 14.73
N ALA A 145 -3.22 12.33 15.22
CA ALA A 145 -4.43 12.01 14.47
C ALA A 145 -4.47 12.80 13.16
N ILE A 146 -4.94 12.16 12.10
CA ILE A 146 -5.03 12.78 10.79
C ILE A 146 -6.15 13.82 10.78
N PRO A 147 -5.90 15.07 10.37
CA PRO A 147 -6.95 16.05 10.17
C PRO A 147 -7.91 15.56 9.06
N PRO A 148 -9.24 15.63 9.28
CA PRO A 148 -10.21 15.39 8.23
C PRO A 148 -9.96 16.29 7.02
N ASP A 149 -10.32 15.82 5.83
CA ASP A 149 -10.21 16.59 4.58
C ASP A 149 -8.78 17.10 4.25
N SER A 150 -7.75 16.44 4.78
CA SER A 150 -6.36 16.72 4.47
C SER A 150 -5.80 15.81 3.37
N LEU A 151 -4.69 16.22 2.75
CA LEU A 151 -3.93 15.35 1.84
C LEU A 151 -3.49 14.05 2.54
N ALA A 152 -3.13 14.11 3.82
CA ALA A 152 -2.80 12.89 4.59
C ALA A 152 -3.99 11.93 4.67
N ALA A 153 -5.21 12.43 4.94
CA ALA A 153 -6.42 11.61 4.92
C ALA A 153 -6.67 10.99 3.54
N PHE A 154 -6.50 11.77 2.46
CA PHE A 154 -6.57 11.25 1.09
C PHE A 154 -5.55 10.12 0.85
N LEU A 155 -4.35 10.22 1.39
CA LEU A 155 -3.25 9.29 1.10
C LEU A 155 -3.28 7.98 1.91
N VAL A 156 -3.84 7.97 3.12
CA VAL A 156 -3.81 6.76 3.95
C VAL A 156 -5.17 6.21 4.36
N ASP A 157 -6.20 7.05 4.45
CA ASP A 157 -7.50 6.64 5.00
C ASP A 157 -8.40 6.04 3.92
N ARG A 158 -8.06 4.81 3.50
CA ARG A 158 -8.72 4.09 2.42
C ARG A 158 -9.24 2.75 2.90
N GLN A 159 -10.55 2.65 3.00
CA GLN A 159 -11.25 1.47 3.50
C GLN A 159 -11.70 0.50 2.40
N ARG A 160 -11.38 0.79 1.15
CA ARG A 160 -11.70 -0.07 -0.01
C ARG A 160 -10.48 -0.27 -0.88
N TYR A 161 -10.41 -1.44 -1.50
CA TYR A 161 -9.49 -1.69 -2.61
C TYR A 161 -10.25 -2.28 -3.79
N PHE A 162 -9.76 -2.01 -4.99
CA PHE A 162 -10.36 -2.44 -6.25
C PHE A 162 -9.39 -3.30 -7.03
N THR A 163 -9.90 -4.36 -7.63
CA THR A 163 -9.10 -5.26 -8.46
C THR A 163 -9.95 -5.97 -9.52
N THR A 164 -9.29 -6.50 -10.54
CA THR A 164 -9.91 -7.26 -11.61
C THR A 164 -9.61 -8.76 -11.42
N GLY A 165 -10.67 -9.54 -11.27
CA GLY A 165 -10.59 -11.00 -11.16
C GLY A 165 -10.47 -11.71 -12.51
N ARG A 166 -10.59 -13.03 -12.48
CA ARG A 166 -10.64 -13.85 -13.69
C ARG A 166 -11.77 -13.40 -14.61
N PHE A 167 -11.50 -13.47 -15.91
CA PHE A 167 -12.44 -13.10 -16.98
C PHE A 167 -12.91 -11.63 -16.92
N GLY A 168 -12.11 -10.74 -16.32
CA GLY A 168 -12.43 -9.31 -16.26
C GLY A 168 -13.46 -8.95 -15.18
N THR A 169 -13.81 -9.87 -14.28
CA THR A 169 -14.78 -9.59 -13.21
C THR A 169 -14.28 -8.44 -12.33
N HIS A 170 -15.05 -7.36 -12.21
CA HIS A 170 -14.72 -6.25 -11.30
C HIS A 170 -14.95 -6.70 -9.85
N LEU A 171 -13.99 -6.43 -8.98
CA LEU A 171 -14.06 -6.84 -7.58
C LEU A 171 -13.68 -5.68 -6.66
N VAL A 172 -14.39 -5.61 -5.53
CA VAL A 172 -14.19 -4.63 -4.47
C VAL A 172 -13.97 -5.38 -3.17
N GLY A 173 -12.87 -5.07 -2.48
CA GLY A 173 -12.64 -5.54 -1.13
C GLY A 173 -12.67 -4.41 -0.12
N SER A 174 -12.71 -4.79 1.15
CA SER A 174 -12.77 -3.86 2.28
C SER A 174 -11.53 -4.00 3.14
N VAL A 175 -11.00 -2.86 3.58
CA VAL A 175 -9.91 -2.74 4.54
C VAL A 175 -10.45 -2.04 5.77
N GLY A 176 -10.59 -2.74 6.89
CA GLY A 176 -11.02 -2.16 8.15
C GLY A 176 -9.82 -1.92 9.05
N HIS A 177 -9.64 -0.69 9.51
CA HIS A 177 -8.59 -0.32 10.47
C HIS A 177 -9.08 0.84 11.33
N ASP A 178 -8.53 1.00 12.52
CA ASP A 178 -8.73 2.23 13.29
C ASP A 178 -8.08 3.43 12.55
N PRO A 179 -8.51 4.68 12.81
CA PRO A 179 -7.90 5.84 12.18
C PRO A 179 -6.38 5.86 12.37
N TRP A 180 -5.65 6.05 11.27
CA TRP A 180 -4.19 6.12 11.29
C TRP A 180 -3.72 7.28 12.17
N ARG A 181 -2.64 7.03 12.92
CA ARG A 181 -1.83 8.08 13.53
C ARG A 181 -0.54 8.19 12.76
N LEU A 182 -0.23 9.38 12.27
CA LEU A 182 0.92 9.61 11.39
C LEU A 182 1.89 10.61 12.01
N ASP A 183 3.15 10.36 11.75
CA ASP A 183 4.22 11.35 11.88
C ASP A 183 4.74 11.66 10.47
N ARG A 184 4.81 12.94 10.11
CA ARG A 184 5.48 13.35 8.86
C ARG A 184 6.97 13.40 9.16
N VAL A 185 7.75 12.59 8.46
CA VAL A 185 9.18 12.44 8.73
C VAL A 185 10.02 13.05 7.63
N ASP A 186 11.12 13.67 8.01
CA ASP A 186 12.18 14.02 7.06
C ASP A 186 12.89 12.74 6.63
N ALA A 187 12.82 12.46 5.34
CA ALA A 187 13.33 11.23 4.75
C ALA A 187 14.18 11.52 3.53
N THR A 188 15.26 10.76 3.37
CA THR A 188 16.01 10.70 2.13
C THR A 188 15.55 9.48 1.35
N VAL A 189 15.04 9.70 0.14
CA VAL A 189 14.59 8.63 -0.74
C VAL A 189 15.49 8.55 -1.96
N THR A 190 15.96 7.34 -2.28
CA THR A 190 16.78 7.07 -3.47
C THR A 190 16.21 5.90 -4.27
N GLY A 191 16.41 5.94 -5.59
CA GLY A 191 15.73 5.02 -6.50
C GLY A 191 14.23 5.31 -6.60
N SER A 192 13.47 4.40 -7.21
CA SER A 192 12.02 4.57 -7.35
C SER A 192 11.32 3.24 -7.58
N VAL A 193 10.21 3.05 -6.87
CA VAL A 193 9.28 1.95 -7.15
C VAL A 193 8.37 2.24 -8.34
N LEU A 194 8.27 3.51 -8.77
CA LEU A 194 7.33 3.93 -9.81
C LEU A 194 7.69 3.31 -11.17
N SER A 195 8.99 3.24 -11.48
CA SER A 195 9.46 2.61 -12.72
C SER A 195 9.18 1.11 -12.77
N ILE A 196 8.95 0.46 -11.63
CA ILE A 196 8.61 -0.97 -11.57
C ILE A 196 7.15 -1.20 -11.98
N VAL A 197 6.31 -0.18 -11.83
CA VAL A 197 4.89 -0.19 -12.22
C VAL A 197 4.64 0.68 -13.46
N ASP A 198 5.67 0.86 -14.30
CA ASP A 198 5.65 1.61 -15.56
C ASP A 198 5.19 3.08 -15.45
N ILE A 199 5.37 3.69 -14.26
CA ILE A 199 5.09 5.10 -14.01
C ILE A 199 6.41 5.88 -13.92
N SER A 200 6.49 6.99 -14.66
CA SER A 200 7.66 7.87 -14.60
C SER A 200 7.73 8.58 -13.25
N ALA A 201 8.91 8.60 -12.64
CA ALA A 201 9.13 9.32 -11.39
C ALA A 201 9.06 10.84 -11.62
N PRO A 202 8.41 11.60 -10.73
CA PRO A 202 8.43 13.05 -10.79
C PRO A 202 9.81 13.60 -10.40
N ASN A 203 10.06 14.87 -10.73
CA ASN A 203 11.26 15.59 -10.29
C ASN A 203 11.16 16.11 -8.84
N SER A 204 10.05 15.84 -8.14
CA SER A 204 9.81 16.25 -6.75
C SER A 204 10.13 15.12 -5.78
N ASP A 205 10.64 15.49 -4.60
CA ASP A 205 10.80 14.55 -3.49
C ASP A 205 9.44 14.01 -3.00
N PRO A 206 9.38 12.75 -2.55
CA PRO A 206 8.16 12.19 -1.99
C PRO A 206 7.81 12.82 -0.65
N LEU A 207 6.50 12.92 -0.39
CA LEU A 207 5.99 13.11 0.96
C LEU A 207 6.10 11.79 1.72
N VAL A 208 6.72 11.79 2.90
CA VAL A 208 6.92 10.58 3.70
C VAL A 208 6.20 10.67 5.05
N HIS A 209 5.42 9.63 5.35
CA HIS A 209 4.77 9.45 6.64
C HIS A 209 5.23 8.14 7.30
N HIS A 210 5.24 8.14 8.62
CA HIS A 210 5.48 6.97 9.44
C HIS A 210 4.31 6.74 10.41
N SER A 211 3.96 5.48 10.66
CA SER A 211 2.98 5.07 11.67
C SER A 211 3.53 3.88 12.47
N PRO A 212 3.44 3.87 13.81
CA PRO A 212 4.15 2.91 14.65
C PRO A 212 3.57 1.49 14.60
N ALA A 213 2.26 1.32 14.74
CA ALA A 213 1.60 0.03 14.67
C ALA A 213 0.09 0.21 14.47
N LEU A 214 -0.52 -0.68 13.69
CA LEU A 214 -1.96 -0.70 13.48
C LEU A 214 -2.44 -2.11 13.14
N ARG A 215 -3.60 -2.48 13.71
CA ARG A 215 -4.32 -3.68 13.29
C ARG A 215 -5.21 -3.35 12.10
N VAL A 216 -5.07 -4.15 11.06
CA VAL A 216 -5.83 -4.04 9.82
C VAL A 216 -6.57 -5.35 9.57
N SER A 217 -7.79 -5.25 9.08
CA SER A 217 -8.59 -6.36 8.61
C SER A 217 -8.80 -6.23 7.11
N VAL A 218 -8.53 -7.29 6.35
CA VAL A 218 -8.69 -7.29 4.89
C VAL A 218 -9.70 -8.36 4.51
N ALA A 219 -10.85 -7.93 4.02
CA ALA A 219 -11.88 -8.83 3.52
C ALA A 219 -11.55 -9.27 2.09
N PRO A 220 -11.82 -10.53 1.71
CA PRO A 220 -11.73 -10.96 0.32
C PRO A 220 -12.62 -10.11 -0.60
N PRO A 221 -12.19 -9.87 -1.84
CA PRO A 221 -12.91 -8.96 -2.71
C PRO A 221 -14.12 -9.69 -3.30
N VAL A 222 -15.23 -8.97 -3.44
CA VAL A 222 -16.51 -9.45 -3.97
C VAL A 222 -16.93 -8.59 -5.16
N PRO A 223 -17.81 -9.08 -6.05
CA PRO A 223 -18.40 -8.24 -7.08
C PRO A 223 -19.04 -6.98 -6.45
N PRO A 224 -18.94 -5.80 -7.10
CA PRO A 224 -19.59 -4.60 -6.61
C PRO A 224 -21.10 -4.83 -6.49
N GLU A 225 -21.70 -4.26 -5.45
CA GLU A 225 -23.16 -4.22 -5.33
C GLU A 225 -23.75 -3.40 -6.50
N PRO A 226 -24.89 -3.84 -7.06
CA PRO A 226 -25.52 -3.19 -8.21
C PRO A 226 -26.01 -1.77 -7.92
#